data_AF-A0A2U1WCE7-F1
#
_entry.id   AF-A0A2U1WCE7-F1
#
_cell.length_a   1.000
_cell.length_b   1.000
_cell.length_c   1.000
_cell.angle_alpha   90.00
_cell.angle_beta   90.00
_cell.angle_gamma   90.00
#
_symmetry.space_group_name_H-M   'P 1'
#
loop_
_entity.id
_entity.type
_entity.pdbx_description
1 polymer ?
#
loop_
_entity_poly.entity_id
_entity_poly.type
_entity_poly.pdbx_seq_one_letter_code
_entity_poly.pdbx_strand_id
1 'polypeptide(L)'
;MKRILGIAAAIALFGAGTALAHGFKAGAIEIGHPWARATAPSAPNGGAYLSLTNTGTTEDRLVGASTPAAEKAELHTHLNENGVMKMREVAGGIPVPAGEAVKLAPGGLHIMLLGLKQPLVKGAHIPMTLRFEKAGTVEVEIAIEAAGQAAAPAEGHSMGAAGAGHTHNAAPAQKQ
;
A
#
# COMPACT_ATOMS: atom_id res chain seq x y z
N MET A 1 68.35 -30.52 17.58
CA MET A 1 67.70 -30.89 16.32
C MET A 1 66.29 -31.40 16.62
N LYS A 2 65.25 -30.61 16.33
CA LYS A 2 63.87 -31.02 15.96
C LYS A 2 63.09 -29.73 15.67
N ARG A 3 62.65 -29.55 14.42
CA ARG A 3 61.89 -28.41 13.89
C ARG A 3 60.43 -28.82 13.77
N ILE A 4 59.49 -28.18 14.47
CA ILE A 4 58.03 -28.32 14.30
C ILE A 4 57.43 -27.09 15.00
N LEU A 5 56.45 -26.30 14.55
CA LEU A 5 55.70 -26.06 13.32
C LEU A 5 54.87 -24.79 13.66
N GLY A 6 54.79 -23.82 12.76
CA GLY A 6 54.05 -22.58 13.00
C GLY A 6 52.54 -22.77 12.96
N ILE A 7 51.81 -22.01 13.78
CA ILE A 7 50.39 -21.69 13.57
C ILE A 7 50.21 -20.21 13.90
N ALA A 8 50.02 -19.40 12.85
CA ALA A 8 49.52 -18.05 12.95
C ALA A 8 48.00 -18.13 13.14
N ALA A 9 47.50 -17.71 14.30
CA ALA A 9 46.06 -17.56 14.51
C ALA A 9 45.62 -16.21 13.94
N ALA A 10 44.98 -16.24 12.77
CA ALA A 10 44.40 -15.09 12.12
C ALA A 10 43.13 -14.63 12.86
N ILE A 11 43.07 -13.32 13.08
CA ILE A 11 41.95 -12.55 13.61
C ILE A 11 40.78 -12.63 12.62
N ALA A 12 39.60 -13.05 13.06
CA ALA A 12 38.35 -12.85 12.33
C ALA A 12 37.43 -11.97 13.19
N LEU A 13 37.47 -10.67 12.92
CA LEU A 13 36.52 -9.67 13.40
C LEU A 13 35.11 -10.05 12.92
N PHE A 14 34.23 -10.43 13.84
CA PHE A 14 32.79 -10.51 13.57
C PHE A 14 32.23 -9.09 13.49
N GLY A 15 32.23 -8.53 12.28
CA GLY A 15 31.48 -7.32 11.97
C GLY A 15 30.00 -7.64 11.95
N ALA A 16 29.29 -7.36 13.05
CA ALA A 16 27.83 -7.35 13.06
C ALA A 16 27.36 -6.26 12.08
N GLY A 17 26.98 -6.67 10.86
CA GLY A 17 26.37 -5.78 9.89
C GLY A 17 25.11 -5.18 10.48
N THR A 18 25.10 -3.87 10.68
CA THR A 18 23.88 -3.13 10.97
C THR A 18 22.95 -3.32 9.78
N ALA A 19 21.90 -4.14 9.96
CA ALA A 19 20.81 -4.22 9.01
C ALA A 19 20.10 -2.87 9.00
N LEU A 20 20.52 -1.97 8.10
CA LEU A 20 19.74 -0.80 7.77
C LEU A 20 18.43 -1.32 7.19
N ALA A 21 17.32 -1.09 7.90
CA ALA A 21 16.00 -1.22 7.29
C ALA A 21 15.95 -0.17 6.17
N HIS A 22 16.12 -0.60 4.93
CA HIS A 22 16.18 0.30 3.78
C HIS A 22 14.78 0.85 3.53
N GLY A 23 14.46 1.99 4.13
CA GLY A 23 13.33 2.80 3.74
C GLY A 23 13.60 3.45 2.39
N PHE A 24 12.61 3.47 1.49
CA PHE A 24 12.72 4.19 0.23
C PHE A 24 12.58 5.69 0.47
N LYS A 25 13.46 6.50 -0.11
CA LYS A 25 13.41 7.97 0.01
C LYS A 25 13.71 8.66 -1.31
N ALA A 26 13.03 9.77 -1.57
CA ALA A 26 13.37 10.74 -2.60
C ALA A 26 13.56 12.10 -1.92
N GLY A 27 14.81 12.55 -1.75
CA GLY A 27 15.09 13.75 -0.97
C GLY A 27 14.50 13.67 0.45
N ALA A 28 13.59 14.58 0.77
CA ALA A 28 12.88 14.63 2.06
C ALA A 28 11.55 13.84 2.08
N ILE A 29 11.20 13.16 0.98
CA ILE A 29 10.01 12.31 0.91
C ILE A 29 10.39 10.89 1.33
N GLU A 30 9.84 10.44 2.44
CA GLU A 30 9.91 9.05 2.89
C GLU A 30 8.74 8.26 2.32
N ILE A 31 9.04 7.11 1.73
CA ILE A 31 8.06 6.22 1.10
C ILE A 31 7.96 4.97 1.96
N GLY A 32 6.85 4.88 2.68
CA GLY A 32 6.54 3.79 3.59
C GLY A 32 5.67 2.72 2.94
N HIS A 33 6.02 1.47 3.21
CA HIS A 33 5.24 0.27 2.90
C HIS A 33 4.61 0.26 1.50
N PRO A 34 5.43 0.23 0.43
CA PRO A 34 4.92 0.11 -0.93
C PRO A 34 4.38 -1.30 -1.19
N TRP A 35 3.11 -1.42 -1.58
CA TRP A 35 2.48 -2.70 -1.83
C TRP A 35 1.42 -2.63 -2.94
N ALA A 36 1.09 -3.78 -3.52
CA ALA A 36 0.00 -3.91 -4.49
C ALA A 36 -0.85 -5.13 -4.17
N ARG A 37 -2.12 -5.07 -4.57
CA ARG A 37 -3.06 -6.17 -4.34
C ARG A 37 -2.82 -7.29 -5.34
N ALA A 38 -2.70 -8.52 -4.85
CA ALA A 38 -2.69 -9.70 -5.71
C ALA A 38 -3.93 -9.73 -6.62
N THR A 39 -3.74 -10.17 -7.87
CA THR A 39 -4.79 -10.16 -8.88
C THR A 39 -5.19 -11.57 -9.29
N ALA A 40 -6.43 -11.71 -9.79
CA ALA A 40 -6.85 -12.95 -10.44
C ALA A 40 -6.05 -13.18 -11.73
N PRO A 41 -5.88 -14.44 -12.20
CA PRO A 41 -5.08 -14.75 -13.40
C PRO A 41 -5.49 -13.99 -14.68
N SER A 42 -6.77 -13.62 -14.81
CA SER A 42 -7.31 -12.91 -15.96
C SER A 42 -7.56 -11.42 -15.72
N ALA A 43 -7.11 -10.88 -14.59
CA ALA A 43 -7.35 -9.47 -14.25
C ALA A 43 -6.52 -8.57 -15.18
N PRO A 44 -7.15 -7.65 -15.94
CA PRO A 44 -6.42 -6.78 -16.85
C PRO A 44 -5.66 -5.66 -16.10
N ASN A 45 -6.06 -5.36 -14.87
CA ASN A 45 -5.60 -4.19 -14.11
C ASN A 45 -5.35 -4.55 -12.64
N GLY A 46 -4.57 -3.71 -11.95
CA GLY A 46 -4.27 -3.83 -10.53
C GLY A 46 -4.17 -2.48 -9.82
N GLY A 47 -4.09 -2.50 -8.49
CA GLY A 47 -3.92 -1.30 -7.68
C GLY A 47 -2.71 -1.41 -6.77
N ALA A 48 -1.90 -0.35 -6.73
CA ALA A 48 -0.76 -0.20 -5.83
C ALA A 48 -0.96 0.98 -4.87
N TYR A 49 -0.37 0.84 -3.70
CA TYR A 49 -0.64 1.60 -2.48
C TYR A 49 0.68 1.82 -1.72
N LEU A 50 0.77 2.92 -1.00
CA LEU A 50 1.96 3.31 -0.23
C LEU A 50 1.61 4.49 0.68
N SER A 51 2.50 4.82 1.61
CA SER A 51 2.45 6.08 2.35
C SER A 51 3.60 6.99 1.93
N LEU A 52 3.32 8.27 1.75
CA LEU A 52 4.31 9.32 1.52
C LEU A 52 4.36 10.20 2.76
N THR A 53 5.54 10.43 3.33
CA THR A 53 5.74 11.40 4.42
C THR A 53 6.76 12.42 3.96
N ASN A 54 6.38 13.69 3.91
CA ASN A 54 7.31 14.76 3.57
C ASN A 54 7.90 15.34 4.85
N THR A 55 9.15 14.98 5.14
CA THR A 55 9.88 15.50 6.32
C THR A 55 10.59 16.83 6.03
N GLY A 56 10.37 17.41 4.85
CA GLY A 56 10.95 18.68 4.43
C GLY A 56 10.12 19.89 4.86
N THR A 57 10.58 21.08 4.44
CA THR A 57 9.94 22.37 4.72
C THR A 57 9.20 22.96 3.52
N THR A 58 9.22 22.27 2.37
CA THR A 58 8.55 22.67 1.14
C THR A 58 7.61 21.58 0.67
N GLU A 59 6.47 21.95 0.10
CA GLU A 59 5.55 21.00 -0.52
C GLU A 59 6.21 20.30 -1.72
N ASP A 60 5.83 19.06 -1.97
CA ASP A 60 6.16 18.32 -3.19
C ASP A 60 4.89 17.67 -3.75
N ARG A 61 5.02 16.92 -4.83
CA ARG A 61 3.92 16.27 -5.52
C ARG A 61 4.39 15.01 -6.20
N LEU A 62 3.68 13.91 -6.00
CA LEU A 62 3.84 12.72 -6.83
C LEU A 62 3.15 12.99 -8.16
N VAL A 63 3.92 13.11 -9.24
CA VAL A 63 3.43 13.46 -10.59
C VAL A 63 3.34 12.25 -11.52
N GLY A 64 3.87 11.10 -11.12
CA GLY A 64 3.60 9.87 -11.84
C GLY A 64 4.30 8.65 -11.28
N ALA A 65 3.96 7.51 -11.88
CA ALA A 65 4.59 6.23 -11.62
C ALA A 65 4.83 5.48 -12.94
N SER A 66 5.70 4.47 -12.91
CA SER A 66 5.85 3.49 -13.98
C SER A 66 6.38 2.16 -13.46
N THR A 67 6.03 1.05 -14.11
CA THR A 67 6.54 -0.28 -13.78
C THR A 67 6.61 -1.13 -15.04
N PRO A 68 7.60 -2.03 -15.19
CA PRO A 68 7.62 -2.98 -16.30
C PRO A 68 6.45 -3.99 -16.25
N ALA A 69 5.78 -4.16 -15.10
CA ALA A 69 4.69 -5.12 -14.89
C ALA A 69 3.37 -4.75 -15.57
N ALA A 70 3.21 -3.49 -15.99
CA ALA A 70 2.00 -2.95 -16.60
C ALA A 70 2.33 -2.13 -17.85
N GLU A 71 1.34 -1.88 -18.70
CA GLU A 71 1.47 -0.95 -19.83
C GLU A 71 1.49 0.51 -19.38
N LYS A 72 0.66 0.84 -18.39
CA LYS A 72 0.58 2.19 -17.79
C LYS A 72 0.39 2.12 -16.29
N ALA A 73 0.89 3.15 -15.61
CA ALA A 73 0.61 3.40 -14.21
C ALA A 73 0.12 4.84 -14.06
N GLU A 74 -1.11 4.99 -13.57
CA GLU A 74 -1.81 6.27 -13.47
C GLU A 74 -2.13 6.58 -12.00
N LEU A 75 -2.11 7.85 -11.62
CA LEU A 75 -2.46 8.29 -10.26
C LEU A 75 -3.97 8.53 -10.21
N HIS A 76 -4.69 7.82 -9.35
CA HIS A 76 -6.15 7.85 -9.31
C HIS A 76 -6.64 8.25 -7.91
N THR A 77 -7.79 8.92 -7.88
CA THR A 77 -8.51 9.25 -6.65
C THR A 77 -9.93 8.72 -6.71
N HIS A 78 -10.52 8.52 -5.53
CA HIS A 78 -11.94 8.28 -5.35
C HIS A 78 -12.57 9.59 -4.88
N LEU A 79 -13.24 10.31 -5.76
CA LEU A 79 -14.03 11.48 -5.35
C LEU A 79 -15.48 11.09 -5.17
N ASN A 80 -16.05 11.42 -4.01
CA ASN A 80 -17.49 11.38 -3.82
C ASN A 80 -18.10 12.66 -4.43
N GLU A 81 -18.53 12.60 -5.68
CA GLU A 81 -19.29 13.67 -6.31
C GLU A 81 -20.78 13.31 -6.17
N ASN A 82 -21.51 14.05 -5.34
CA ASN A 82 -22.97 13.92 -5.19
C ASN A 82 -23.46 12.52 -4.77
N GLY A 83 -22.74 11.84 -3.87
CA GLY A 83 -23.10 10.50 -3.41
C GLY A 83 -22.64 9.37 -4.33
N VAL A 84 -21.98 9.69 -5.45
CA VAL A 84 -21.41 8.72 -6.38
C VAL A 84 -19.89 8.73 -6.27
N MET A 85 -19.33 7.58 -5.89
CA MET A 85 -17.88 7.36 -5.90
C MET A 85 -17.41 7.27 -7.35
N LYS A 86 -16.65 8.27 -7.81
CA LYS A 86 -16.00 8.24 -9.13
C LYS A 86 -14.50 8.03 -8.96
N MET A 87 -14.00 7.01 -9.65
CA MET A 87 -12.57 6.83 -9.85
C MET A 87 -12.12 7.75 -11.00
N ARG A 88 -11.22 8.68 -10.73
CA ARG A 88 -10.71 9.63 -11.73
C ARG A 88 -9.19 9.74 -11.63
N GLU A 89 -8.54 9.84 -12.79
CA GLU A 89 -7.13 10.19 -12.87
C GLU A 89 -6.88 11.58 -12.26
N VAL A 90 -5.81 11.69 -11.48
CA VAL A 90 -5.31 12.93 -10.88
C VAL A 90 -4.23 13.49 -11.81
N ALA A 91 -4.65 14.08 -12.93
CA ALA A 91 -3.73 14.61 -13.96
C ALA A 91 -2.76 15.67 -13.40
N GLY A 92 -3.16 16.38 -12.33
CA GLY A 92 -2.31 17.34 -11.62
C GLY A 92 -1.44 16.74 -10.53
N GLY A 93 -1.28 15.41 -10.44
CA GLY A 93 -0.48 14.74 -9.42
C GLY A 93 -1.07 14.77 -8.00
N ILE A 94 -0.52 13.94 -7.12
CA ILE A 94 -0.93 13.84 -5.72
C ILE A 94 -0.05 14.79 -4.89
N PRO A 95 -0.62 15.84 -4.26
CA PRO A 95 0.16 16.76 -3.43
C PRO A 95 0.71 16.03 -2.20
N VAL A 96 1.91 16.40 -1.78
CA VAL A 96 2.57 15.92 -0.56
C VAL A 96 3.06 17.15 0.24
N PRO A 97 2.18 17.75 1.07
CA PRO A 97 2.48 18.96 1.82
C PRO A 97 3.66 18.78 2.78
N ALA A 98 4.39 19.85 3.06
CA ALA A 98 5.53 19.82 3.97
C ALA A 98 5.11 19.42 5.39
N GLY A 99 5.83 18.50 6.02
CA GLY A 99 5.53 18.02 7.38
C GLY A 99 4.32 17.08 7.47
N GLU A 100 3.68 16.72 6.35
CA GLU A 100 2.49 15.88 6.33
C GLU A 100 2.73 14.50 5.74
N ALA A 101 1.81 13.58 6.07
CA ALA A 101 1.75 12.25 5.51
C ALA A 101 0.50 12.09 4.63
N VAL A 102 0.70 11.54 3.44
CA VAL A 102 -0.35 11.23 2.46
C VAL A 102 -0.39 9.73 2.24
N LYS A 103 -1.58 9.14 2.45
CA LYS A 103 -1.78 7.71 2.32
C LYS A 103 -2.50 7.36 1.03
N LEU A 104 -1.87 6.54 0.21
CA LEU A 104 -2.49 5.87 -0.91
C LEU A 104 -2.99 4.52 -0.42
N ALA A 105 -4.30 4.32 -0.37
CA ALA A 105 -4.94 3.15 0.22
C ALA A 105 -6.21 2.74 -0.55
N PRO A 106 -6.65 1.47 -0.43
CA PRO A 106 -7.90 1.03 -1.04
C PRO A 106 -9.08 1.94 -0.69
N GLY A 107 -9.84 2.36 -1.69
CA GLY A 107 -11.00 3.26 -1.51
C GLY A 107 -10.66 4.75 -1.51
N GLY A 108 -9.39 5.13 -1.62
CA GLY A 108 -8.93 6.52 -1.72
C GLY A 108 -7.93 6.71 -2.87
N LEU A 109 -6.88 7.49 -2.60
CA LEU A 109 -5.78 7.67 -3.55
C LEU A 109 -5.06 6.34 -3.80
N HIS A 110 -4.70 6.06 -5.05
CA HIS A 110 -3.93 4.88 -5.40
C HIS A 110 -3.24 5.03 -6.75
N ILE A 111 -2.31 4.13 -7.04
CA ILE A 111 -1.67 3.99 -8.35
C ILE A 111 -2.42 2.87 -9.08
N MET A 112 -3.12 3.22 -10.15
CA MET A 112 -3.82 2.27 -11.00
C MET A 112 -2.85 1.71 -12.04
N LEU A 113 -2.71 0.39 -12.06
CA LEU A 113 -1.90 -0.35 -13.03
C LEU A 113 -2.82 -0.85 -14.14
N LEU A 114 -2.64 -0.33 -15.35
CA LEU A 114 -3.44 -0.69 -16.52
C LEU A 114 -2.64 -1.58 -17.48
N GLY A 115 -3.29 -2.62 -18.00
CA GLY A 115 -2.67 -3.56 -18.92
C GLY A 115 -1.57 -4.37 -18.24
N LEU A 116 -1.93 -5.11 -17.18
CA LEU A 116 -1.01 -6.03 -16.52
C LEU A 116 -0.50 -7.08 -17.52
N LYS A 117 0.82 -7.20 -17.61
CA LYS A 117 1.46 -8.19 -18.51
C LYS A 117 1.44 -9.59 -17.93
N GLN A 118 1.39 -9.68 -16.59
CA GLN A 118 1.27 -10.92 -15.83
C GLN A 118 0.44 -10.66 -14.56
N PRO A 119 -0.21 -11.68 -13.99
CA PRO A 119 -0.91 -11.55 -12.71
C PRO A 119 0.04 -11.13 -11.58
N LEU A 120 -0.45 -10.30 -10.67
CA LEU A 120 0.27 -9.97 -9.44
C LEU A 120 0.10 -11.12 -8.45
N VAL A 121 1.17 -11.87 -8.21
CA VAL A 121 1.16 -13.05 -7.34
C VAL A 121 1.59 -12.69 -5.92
N LYS A 122 0.77 -13.05 -4.93
CA LYS A 122 1.07 -12.81 -3.51
C LYS A 122 2.47 -13.33 -3.14
N GLY A 123 3.21 -12.52 -2.38
CA GLY A 123 4.57 -12.82 -1.91
C GLY A 123 5.66 -12.49 -2.94
N ALA A 124 5.30 -12.16 -4.17
CA ALA A 124 6.23 -11.59 -5.13
C ALA A 124 6.47 -10.10 -4.84
N HIS A 125 7.46 -9.56 -5.53
CA HIS A 125 7.78 -8.14 -5.55
C HIS A 125 7.95 -7.66 -6.98
N ILE A 126 7.54 -6.42 -7.26
CA ILE A 126 7.75 -5.79 -8.57
C ILE A 126 8.42 -4.43 -8.40
N PRO A 127 9.33 -4.02 -9.31
CA PRO A 127 9.90 -2.70 -9.28
C PRO A 127 8.88 -1.67 -9.75
N MET A 128 8.89 -0.49 -9.12
CA MET A 128 8.11 0.66 -9.53
C MET A 128 8.94 1.92 -9.39
N THR A 129 8.91 2.75 -10.42
CA THR A 129 9.53 4.07 -10.41
C THR A 129 8.48 5.10 -10.04
N LEU A 130 8.74 5.91 -9.01
CA LEU A 130 7.92 7.05 -8.61
C LEU A 130 8.61 8.34 -9.04
N ARG A 131 7.85 9.29 -9.58
CA ARG A 131 8.34 10.59 -10.05
C ARG A 131 7.69 11.69 -9.24
N PHE A 132 8.49 12.43 -8.51
CA PHE A 132 8.11 13.63 -7.77
C PHE A 132 8.47 14.88 -8.55
N GLU A 133 7.69 15.95 -8.37
CA GLU A 133 7.89 17.23 -9.05
C GLU A 133 9.22 17.87 -8.64
N LYS A 134 9.58 17.82 -7.36
CA LYS A 134 10.79 18.46 -6.82
C LYS A 134 11.84 17.46 -6.37
N ALA A 135 11.45 16.40 -5.66
CA ALA A 135 12.39 15.40 -5.17
C ALA A 135 12.97 14.48 -6.26
N GLY A 136 12.44 14.56 -7.49
CA GLY A 136 12.89 13.77 -8.63
C GLY A 136 12.37 12.34 -8.60
N THR A 137 13.17 11.41 -9.10
CA THR A 137 12.74 10.03 -9.35
C THR A 137 13.36 9.07 -8.34
N VAL A 138 12.58 8.10 -7.88
CA VAL A 138 13.04 7.01 -7.01
C VAL A 138 12.44 5.68 -7.45
N GLU A 139 13.25 4.63 -7.39
CA GLU A 139 12.78 3.26 -7.58
C GLU A 139 12.43 2.65 -6.23
N VAL A 140 11.27 2.01 -6.17
CA VAL A 140 10.74 1.32 -5.01
C VAL A 140 10.38 -0.11 -5.37
N GLU A 141 10.50 -0.99 -4.38
CA GLU A 141 10.05 -2.37 -4.50
C GLU A 141 8.64 -2.48 -3.91
N ILE A 142 7.70 -2.96 -4.72
CA ILE A 142 6.29 -3.09 -4.37
C ILE A 142 6.02 -4.54 -3.97
N ALA A 143 5.70 -4.77 -2.71
CA ALA A 143 5.32 -6.09 -2.22
C ALA A 143 3.91 -6.46 -2.70
N ILE A 144 3.72 -7.67 -3.20
CA ILE A 144 2.39 -8.13 -3.60
C ILE A 144 1.71 -8.83 -2.44
N GLU A 145 0.64 -8.25 -1.92
CA GLU A 145 -0.09 -8.75 -0.76
C GLU A 145 -1.41 -9.40 -1.13
N ALA A 146 -2.00 -10.14 -0.19
CA ALA A 146 -3.28 -10.80 -0.42
C ALA A 146 -4.37 -9.77 -0.76
N ALA A 147 -5.30 -10.18 -1.63
CA ALA A 147 -6.52 -9.41 -1.85
C ALA A 147 -7.47 -9.52 -0.63
N GLY A 148 -7.15 -8.84 0.48
CA GLY A 148 -8.07 -8.69 1.61
C GLY A 148 -9.22 -7.75 1.24
N GLN A 149 -10.46 -8.03 1.65
CA GLN A 149 -11.63 -7.17 1.37
C GLN A 149 -11.26 -5.70 1.62
N ALA A 150 -11.70 -4.80 0.73
CA ALA A 150 -11.55 -3.36 0.94
C ALA A 150 -11.87 -3.05 2.40
N ALA A 151 -11.03 -2.26 3.08
CA ALA A 151 -11.29 -1.85 4.45
C ALA A 151 -12.73 -1.37 4.52
N ALA A 152 -13.57 -2.09 5.27
CA ALA A 152 -14.95 -1.70 5.48
C ALA A 152 -14.94 -0.28 6.06
N PRO A 153 -15.88 0.60 5.65
CA PRO A 153 -16.02 1.88 6.30
C PRO A 153 -16.23 1.62 7.80
N ALA A 154 -15.49 2.35 8.63
CA ALA A 154 -15.68 2.35 10.08
C ALA A 154 -17.03 3.01 10.39
N GLU A 155 -18.12 2.25 10.30
CA GLU A 155 -19.42 2.65 10.83
C GLU A 155 -19.60 2.03 12.21
N GLY A 156 -19.19 2.80 13.22
CA GLY A 156 -19.65 2.57 14.57
C GLY A 156 -21.10 2.99 14.71
N HIS A 157 -22.00 2.05 14.98
CA HIS A 157 -23.30 2.32 15.59
C HIS A 157 -23.67 1.21 16.58
N SER A 158 -23.28 1.43 17.83
CA SER A 158 -24.05 1.19 19.07
C SER A 158 -24.95 -0.06 19.12
N MET A 159 -24.46 -1.11 19.80
CA MET A 159 -25.31 -2.09 20.47
C MET A 159 -25.70 -1.54 21.85
N GLY A 160 -26.92 -1.02 21.97
CA GLY A 160 -27.55 -0.64 23.24
C GLY A 160 -28.76 -1.54 23.50
N ALA A 161 -28.64 -2.39 24.51
CA ALA A 161 -29.68 -3.32 24.97
C ALA A 161 -30.69 -2.66 25.93
N ALA A 162 -31.97 -3.01 25.80
CA ALA A 162 -33.01 -3.08 26.83
C ALA A 162 -34.27 -3.64 26.12
N GLY A 163 -35.05 -4.64 26.57
CA GLY A 163 -35.32 -5.17 27.90
C GLY A 163 -36.85 -5.29 28.04
N ALA A 164 -37.36 -6.44 28.50
CA ALA A 164 -38.77 -6.80 28.82
C ALA A 164 -39.70 -7.07 27.60
N GLY A 165 -40.59 -8.05 27.58
CA GLY A 165 -41.10 -9.03 28.55
C GLY A 165 -42.39 -9.66 27.97
N HIS A 166 -42.85 -10.78 28.55
CA HIS A 166 -44.18 -11.44 28.39
C HIS A 166 -44.36 -12.61 27.38
N THR A 167 -44.06 -13.81 27.89
CA THR A 167 -44.92 -15.01 28.09
C THR A 167 -46.16 -15.31 27.22
N HIS A 168 -46.18 -16.56 26.72
CA HIS A 168 -47.28 -17.55 26.55
C HIS A 168 -48.63 -17.15 25.90
N ASN A 169 -49.05 -17.85 24.82
CA ASN A 169 -49.99 -18.98 24.87
C ASN A 169 -50.33 -19.50 23.44
N ALA A 170 -50.82 -20.73 23.35
CA ALA A 170 -51.05 -21.52 22.14
C ALA A 170 -52.47 -21.44 21.53
N ALA A 171 -52.55 -21.81 20.24
CA ALA A 171 -53.62 -22.53 19.52
C ALA A 171 -54.82 -21.74 18.88
N PRO A 172 -55.66 -22.35 18.00
CA PRO A 172 -55.59 -22.21 16.53
C PRO A 172 -56.93 -21.83 15.81
N ALA A 173 -56.85 -21.62 14.48
CA ALA A 173 -57.90 -21.72 13.44
C ALA A 173 -59.18 -20.84 13.49
N GLN A 174 -59.48 -20.10 12.39
CA GLN A 174 -60.67 -20.34 11.55
C GLN A 174 -60.76 -19.44 10.29
N LYS A 175 -60.93 -20.14 9.16
CA LYS A 175 -61.77 -19.87 7.97
C LYS A 175 -62.63 -18.60 7.96
N GLN A 176 -62.48 -17.80 6.90
CA GLN A 176 -63.56 -17.48 5.97
C GLN A 176 -63.06 -17.61 4.54
#